data_AF-A0A7V4S486-F1
#
_entry.id   AF-A0A7V4S486-F1
#
_cell.length_a   1.000
_cell.length_b   1.000
_cell.length_c   1.000
_cell.angle_alpha   90.00
_cell.angle_beta   90.00
_cell.angle_gamma   90.00
#
_symmetry.space_group_name_H-M   'P 1'
#
loop_
_entity.id
_entity.type
_entity.pdbx_description
1 polymer ?
#
loop_
_entity_poly.entity_id
_entity_poly.type
_entity_poly.pdbx_seq_one_letter_code
_entity_poly.pdbx_strand_id
1 'polypeptide(L)'
;MIVKSLVQLKEITDRLKKHGKKIVFTNGCFDILHSGHIKLLKKAKSLGDFLILAINSDKSVKRIKGKKRPIIDEKNRAIIVDSLKLVDFVYILVKNPLKRTIKTIRLDILAKGSD
;
A
#
# COMPACT_ATOMS: atom_id res chain seq x y z
N MET A 1 -4.60 8.89 -3.78
CA MET A 1 -3.77 9.26 -4.96
C MET A 1 -2.81 8.13 -5.34
N ILE A 2 -2.87 7.63 -6.58
CA ILE A 2 -1.93 6.60 -7.09
C ILE A 2 -0.57 7.22 -7.43
N VAL A 3 0.48 6.72 -6.78
CA VAL A 3 1.88 7.14 -6.92
C VAL A 3 2.62 6.23 -7.89
N LYS A 4 3.26 6.81 -8.90
CA LYS A 4 3.81 6.07 -10.05
C LYS A 4 5.24 5.55 -9.85
N SER A 5 5.99 6.09 -8.88
CA SER A 5 7.38 5.69 -8.67
C SER A 5 7.80 5.79 -7.19
N LEU A 6 8.86 5.06 -6.83
CA LEU A 6 9.44 5.13 -5.48
C LEU A 6 10.08 6.50 -5.19
N VAL A 7 10.58 7.18 -6.24
CA VAL A 7 11.12 8.54 -6.14
C VAL A 7 10.02 9.51 -5.73
N GLN A 8 8.88 9.47 -6.45
CA GLN A 8 7.73 10.31 -6.13
C GLN A 8 7.18 9.99 -4.73
N LEU A 9 7.12 8.70 -4.36
CA LEU A 9 6.68 8.31 -3.03
C LEU A 9 7.60 8.88 -1.95
N LYS A 10 8.92 8.83 -2.17
CA LYS A 10 9.92 9.41 -1.26
C LYS A 10 9.73 10.91 -1.09
N GLU A 11 9.55 11.66 -2.18
CA GLU A 11 9.32 13.11 -2.15
C GLU A 11 8.08 13.47 -1.32
N ILE A 12 6.99 12.72 -1.51
CA ILE A 12 5.77 12.86 -0.71
C ILE A 12 6.07 12.61 0.77
N THR A 13 6.72 11.50 1.10
CA THR A 13 7.02 11.15 2.50
C THR A 13 7.98 12.13 3.16
N ASP A 14 8.98 12.63 2.45
CA ASP A 14 9.93 13.62 2.97
C ASP A 14 9.21 14.93 3.30
N ARG A 15 8.30 15.37 2.44
CA ARG A 15 7.47 16.56 2.70
C ARG A 15 6.56 16.35 3.90
N LEU A 16 5.88 15.21 4.01
CA LEU A 16 5.01 14.92 5.15
C LEU A 16 5.79 14.91 6.47
N LYS A 17 6.97 14.29 6.48
CA LYS A 17 7.87 14.27 7.65
C LYS A 17 8.37 15.64 8.04
N LYS A 18 8.71 16.51 7.07
CA LYS A 18 9.06 17.91 7.34
C LYS A 18 7.96 18.67 8.08
N HIS A 19 6.70 18.26 7.95
CA HIS A 19 5.55 18.82 8.65
C HIS A 19 5.15 18.01 9.92
N GLY A 20 6.05 17.15 10.42
CA GLY A 20 5.81 16.34 11.62
C GLY A 20 4.71 15.29 11.48
N LYS A 21 4.34 14.91 10.25
CA LYS A 21 3.27 13.92 10.01
C LYS A 21 3.78 12.49 10.15
N LYS A 22 2.97 11.65 10.78
CA LYS A 22 3.22 10.23 11.01
C LYS A 22 2.69 9.38 9.87
N ILE A 23 3.58 8.60 9.27
CA ILE A 23 3.29 7.83 8.05
C ILE A 23 3.15 6.35 8.41
N VAL A 24 1.96 5.82 8.16
CA VAL A 24 1.66 4.39 8.23
C VAL A 24 1.78 3.78 6.84
N PHE A 25 2.43 2.63 6.77
CA PHE A 25 2.55 1.84 5.56
C PHE A 25 1.94 0.46 5.77
N THR A 26 1.20 -0.02 4.78
CA THR A 26 0.76 -1.41 4.71
C THR A 26 0.85 -1.91 3.28
N ASN A 27 0.81 -3.24 3.09
CA ASN A 27 0.80 -3.83 1.76
C ASN A 27 -0.06 -5.09 1.74
N GLY A 28 -0.58 -5.42 0.56
CA GLY A 28 -1.41 -6.61 0.38
C GLY A 28 -1.79 -6.85 -1.07
N CYS A 29 -2.49 -7.95 -1.29
CA CYS A 29 -3.13 -8.28 -2.54
C CYS A 29 -4.38 -7.43 -2.76
N PHE A 30 -5.29 -7.33 -1.79
CA PHE A 30 -6.59 -6.67 -1.94
C PHE A 30 -7.34 -7.12 -3.21
N ASP A 31 -7.26 -8.41 -3.50
CA ASP A 31 -8.05 -9.05 -4.56
C ASP A 31 -9.45 -9.33 -4.01
N ILE A 32 -10.49 -9.00 -4.79
CA ILE A 32 -11.91 -9.01 -4.36
C ILE A 32 -12.09 -8.35 -2.99
N LEU A 33 -12.23 -7.02 -2.99
CA LEU A 33 -12.34 -6.24 -1.76
C LEU A 33 -13.55 -6.68 -0.92
N HIS A 34 -13.33 -6.89 0.37
CA HIS A 34 -14.39 -7.25 1.33
C HIS A 34 -14.21 -6.56 2.67
N SER A 35 -15.18 -6.72 3.58
CA SER A 35 -15.22 -6.04 4.89
C SER A 35 -13.98 -6.27 5.75
N GLY A 36 -13.35 -7.45 5.66
CA GLY A 36 -12.06 -7.75 6.29
C GLY A 36 -10.95 -6.76 5.92
N HIS A 37 -10.79 -6.44 4.63
CA HIS A 37 -9.82 -5.43 4.17
C HIS A 37 -10.13 -4.05 4.73
N ILE A 38 -11.42 -3.67 4.76
CA ILE A 38 -11.84 -2.38 5.30
C ILE A 38 -11.48 -2.26 6.79
N LYS A 39 -11.72 -3.32 7.58
CA LYS A 39 -11.34 -3.35 9.00
C LYS A 39 -9.83 -3.22 9.20
N LEU A 40 -9.04 -3.95 8.40
CA LEU A 40 -7.59 -3.87 8.41
C LEU A 40 -7.10 -2.46 8.09
N LEU A 41 -7.60 -1.85 7.02
CA LEU A 41 -7.14 -0.52 6.60
C LEU A 41 -7.61 0.58 7.58
N LYS A 42 -8.80 0.46 8.17
CA LYS A 42 -9.24 1.35 9.27
C LYS A 42 -8.29 1.28 10.46
N LYS A 43 -7.91 0.07 10.89
CA LYS A 43 -6.95 -0.13 11.97
C LYS A 43 -5.56 0.41 11.62
N ALA A 44 -5.13 0.27 10.36
CA ALA A 44 -3.86 0.85 9.92
C ALA A 44 -3.90 2.38 9.94
N LYS A 45 -4.94 3.00 9.35
CA LYS A 45 -5.11 4.46 9.31
C LYS A 45 -5.15 5.07 10.71
N SER A 46 -5.73 4.41 11.72
CA SER A 46 -5.78 4.94 13.08
C SER A 46 -4.42 5.05 13.79
N LEU A 47 -3.33 4.53 13.22
CA LEU A 47 -2.00 4.54 13.83
C LEU A 47 -1.18 5.79 13.49
N GLY A 48 -1.63 6.62 12.55
CA GLY A 48 -0.93 7.83 12.12
C GLY A 48 -1.78 8.74 11.24
N ASP A 49 -1.13 9.75 10.64
CA ASP A 49 -1.81 10.80 9.89
C ASP A 49 -2.08 10.40 8.44
N PHE A 50 -1.14 9.66 7.83
CA PHE A 50 -1.23 9.23 6.43
C PHE A 50 -1.03 7.72 6.31
N LEU A 51 -1.89 7.08 5.52
CA LEU A 51 -1.82 5.68 5.15
C LEU A 51 -1.37 5.55 3.70
N ILE A 52 -0.20 4.95 3.52
CA ILE A 52 0.30 4.48 2.24
C ILE A 52 -0.05 2.99 2.13
N LEU A 53 -0.87 2.65 1.14
CA LEU A 53 -1.21 1.27 0.81
C LEU A 53 -0.44 0.82 -0.44
N ALA A 54 0.43 -0.17 -0.27
CA ALA A 54 1.13 -0.79 -1.38
C ALA A 54 0.39 -2.04 -1.90
N ILE A 55 -0.02 -1.99 -3.16
CA ILE A 55 -0.68 -3.11 -3.85
C ILE A 55 0.37 -4.03 -4.46
N ASN A 56 0.34 -5.30 -4.07
CA ASN A 56 1.23 -6.31 -4.61
C ASN A 56 0.98 -6.49 -6.11
N SER A 57 2.05 -6.47 -6.91
CA SER A 57 1.95 -6.68 -8.36
C SER A 57 1.41 -8.06 -8.72
N ASP A 58 0.75 -8.19 -9.87
CA ASP A 58 0.16 -9.45 -10.34
C ASP A 58 1.20 -10.56 -10.42
N LYS A 59 2.41 -10.22 -10.88
CA LYS A 59 3.54 -11.16 -10.92
C LYS A 59 3.92 -11.67 -9.53
N SER A 60 3.89 -10.81 -8.52
CA SER A 60 4.21 -11.20 -7.15
C SER A 60 3.12 -12.07 -6.53
N VAL A 61 1.85 -11.73 -6.77
CA VAL A 61 0.70 -12.49 -6.28
C VAL A 61 0.63 -13.86 -6.94
N LYS A 62 0.78 -13.95 -8.27
CA LYS A 62 0.79 -15.23 -9.02
C LYS A 62 1.84 -16.21 -8.51
N ARG A 63 3.00 -15.70 -8.09
CA ARG A 63 4.09 -16.51 -7.53
C ARG A 63 3.76 -17.07 -6.14
N ILE A 64 2.96 -16.37 -5.35
CA ILE A 64 2.64 -16.75 -3.96
C ILE A 64 1.33 -17.56 -3.90
N LYS A 65 0.27 -17.07 -4.56
CA LYS A 65 -1.09 -17.63 -4.50
C LYS A 65 -1.44 -18.50 -5.72
N GLY A 66 -0.52 -18.68 -6.67
CA GLY A 66 -0.69 -19.49 -7.88
C GLY A 66 -1.24 -18.72 -9.10
N LYS A 67 -1.18 -19.35 -10.28
CA LYS A 67 -1.50 -18.70 -11.57
C LYS A 67 -2.93 -18.15 -11.70
N LYS A 68 -3.88 -18.70 -10.93
CA LYS A 68 -5.30 -18.29 -10.92
C LYS A 68 -5.57 -17.01 -10.11
N ARG A 69 -4.56 -16.45 -9.42
CA ARG A 69 -4.70 -15.24 -8.61
C ARG A 69 -3.64 -14.20 -9.01
N PRO A 70 -3.97 -12.89 -8.99
CA PRO A 70 -5.26 -12.31 -8.57
C PRO A 70 -6.33 -12.45 -9.66
N ILE A 71 -7.60 -12.32 -9.28
CA ILE A 71 -8.73 -12.26 -10.22
C ILE A 71 -8.78 -10.87 -10.86
N ILE A 72 -8.60 -9.82 -10.05
CA ILE A 72 -8.54 -8.43 -10.51
C ILE A 72 -7.08 -8.02 -10.66
N ASP A 73 -6.70 -7.44 -11.81
CA ASP A 73 -5.33 -7.00 -12.05
C ASP A 73 -4.88 -5.86 -11.11
N GLU A 74 -3.58 -5.65 -11.01
CA GLU A 74 -2.96 -4.68 -10.10
C GLU A 74 -3.42 -3.24 -10.31
N LYS A 75 -3.74 -2.84 -11.54
CA LYS A 75 -4.19 -1.47 -11.83
C LYS A 75 -5.62 -1.27 -11.34
N ASN A 76 -6.49 -2.22 -11.61
CA ASN A 76 -7.88 -2.18 -11.15
C ASN A 76 -7.96 -2.27 -9.63
N ARG A 77 -7.18 -3.16 -8.99
CA ARG A 77 -7.07 -3.20 -7.52
C ARG A 77 -6.60 -1.88 -6.94
N ALA A 78 -5.60 -1.24 -7.56
CA ALA A 78 -5.11 0.08 -7.13
C ALA A 78 -6.20 1.16 -7.21
N ILE A 79 -6.97 1.22 -8.30
CA ILE A 79 -8.08 2.18 -8.46
C ILE A 79 -9.18 1.96 -7.40
N ILE A 80 -9.54 0.71 -7.15
CA ILE A 80 -10.56 0.36 -6.14
C ILE A 80 -10.14 0.85 -4.77
N VAL A 81 -8.91 0.57 -4.34
CA VAL A 81 -8.45 0.99 -3.01
C VAL A 81 -8.16 2.49 -2.92
N ASP A 82 -7.76 3.14 -4.02
CA ASP A 82 -7.56 4.60 -4.10
C ASP A 82 -8.88 5.36 -3.88
N SER A 83 -10.00 4.74 -4.24
CA SER A 83 -11.34 5.28 -4.05
C SER A 83 -11.82 5.22 -2.59
N LEU A 84 -11.07 4.56 -1.71
CA LEU A 84 -11.40 4.49 -0.29
C LEU A 84 -10.88 5.73 0.44
N LYS A 85 -11.78 6.49 1.09
CA LYS A 85 -11.46 7.71 1.86
C LYS A 85 -10.32 7.56 2.89
N LEU A 86 -10.08 6.34 3.35
CA LEU A 86 -9.09 6.01 4.38
C LEU A 86 -7.67 5.79 3.82
N VAL A 87 -7.49 5.66 2.51
CA VAL A 87 -6.20 5.47 1.83
C VAL A 87 -5.75 6.80 1.23
N ASP A 88 -4.61 7.34 1.67
CA ASP A 88 -4.12 8.62 1.16
C ASP A 88 -3.29 8.44 -0.12
N PHE A 89 -2.44 7.41 -0.13
CA PHE A 89 -1.56 7.09 -1.24
C PHE A 89 -1.58 5.60 -1.58
N VAL A 90 -1.63 5.30 -2.87
CA VAL A 90 -1.53 3.93 -3.38
C VAL A 90 -0.24 3.78 -4.16
N TYR A 91 0.50 2.69 -3.94
CA TYR A 91 1.73 2.39 -4.66
C TYR A 91 1.72 0.95 -5.16
N ILE A 92 2.06 0.71 -6.43
CA ILE A 92 2.21 -0.68 -6.92
C ILE A 92 3.58 -1.21 -6.50
N LEU A 93 3.57 -2.22 -5.64
CA LEU A 93 4.75 -2.93 -5.20
C LEU A 93 5.20 -3.92 -6.29
N VAL A 94 6.00 -3.40 -7.21
CA VAL A 94 6.79 -4.19 -8.15
C VAL A 94 7.93 -4.88 -7.41
N LYS A 95 8.68 -5.76 -8.10
CA LYS A 95 9.76 -6.61 -7.56
C LYS A 95 10.99 -5.80 -7.04
N ASN A 96 10.78 -4.91 -6.09
CA ASN A 96 11.74 -4.49 -5.08
C ASN A 96 11.31 -5.17 -3.78
N PRO A 97 12.22 -5.79 -3.00
CA PRO A 97 11.81 -6.35 -1.72
C PRO A 97 11.24 -5.20 -0.88
N LEU A 98 10.06 -5.40 -0.28
CA LEU A 98 9.39 -4.47 0.64
C LEU A 98 10.37 -3.70 1.52
N LYS A 99 11.43 -4.37 2.01
CA LYS A 99 12.57 -3.80 2.74
C LYS A 99 13.16 -2.54 2.09
N ARG A 100 13.39 -2.53 0.77
CA ARG A 100 13.92 -1.38 0.02
C ARG A 100 12.94 -0.21 0.06
N THR A 101 11.66 -0.47 -0.27
CA THR A 101 10.61 0.55 -0.22
C THR A 101 10.54 1.19 1.16
N ILE A 102 10.51 0.36 2.21
CA ILE A 102 10.47 0.79 3.61
C ILE A 102 11.68 1.67 3.96
N LYS A 103 12.89 1.22 3.60
CA LYS A 103 14.14 1.94 3.86
C LYS A 103 14.16 3.29 3.13
N THR A 104 13.65 3.35 1.90
CA THR A 104 13.66 4.56 1.07
C THR A 104 12.69 5.63 1.58
N ILE A 105 11.46 5.25 1.96
CA ILE A 105 10.42 6.20 2.38
C ILE A 105 10.50 6.54 3.88
N ARG A 106 11.36 5.82 4.63
CA ARG A 106 11.59 6.01 6.07
C ARG A 106 10.29 6.04 6.90
N LEU A 107 9.30 5.20 6.59
CA LEU A 107 8.01 5.16 7.29
C LEU A 107 8.13 5.08 8.82
N ASP A 108 7.07 5.50 9.52
CA ASP A 108 7.04 5.52 10.98
C ASP A 108 6.39 4.23 11.54
N ILE A 109 5.37 3.69 10.86
CA ILE A 109 4.70 2.45 11.27
C ILE A 109 4.48 1.52 10.08
N LEU A 110 4.87 0.25 10.23
CA LEU A 110 4.50 -0.83 9.31
C LEU A 110 3.33 -1.62 9.92
N ALA A 111 2.12 -1.43 9.37
CA ALA A 111 0.96 -2.23 9.74
C ALA A 111 0.91 -3.49 8.88
N LYS A 112 1.16 -4.66 9.47
CA LYS A 112 0.96 -5.95 8.81
C LYS A 112 -0.38 -6.54 9.19
N GLY A 113 -1.15 -6.96 8.20
CA GLY A 113 -2.30 -7.84 8.39
C GLY A 113 -2.20 -9.05 7.47
N SER A 114 -3.03 -10.07 7.72
CA SER A 114 -3.16 -11.24 6.87
C SER A 114 -4.17 -10.94 5.75
N ASP A 115 -3.67 -10.83 4.52
CA ASP A 115 -4.45 -10.67 3.30
C ASP A 115 -4.09 -11.74 2.24
#